data_AF-A0AAN1HUP0-F1
#
_entry.id   AF-A0AAN1HUP0-F1
#
_cell.length_a   1.000
_cell.length_b   1.000
_cell.length_c   1.000
_cell.angle_alpha   90.00
_cell.angle_beta   90.00
_cell.angle_gamma   90.00
#
_symmetry.space_group_name_H-M   'P 1'
#
loop_
_entity.id
_entity.type
_entity.pdbx_description
1 polymer ?
#
loop_
_entity_poly.entity_id
_entity_poly.type
_entity_poly.pdbx_seq_one_letter_code
_entity_poly.pdbx_strand_id
1 'polypeptide(L)' 'MLRACLKRWGWEVGAFFDGVTAASSDAELSRIAPMHPVFRITEGDA' A
#
# COMPACT_ATOMS: atom_id res chain seq x y z
N MET A 1 5.24 3.84 2.78
CA MET A 1 5.41 2.37 2.80
C MET A 1 4.63 1.66 1.70
N LEU A 2 3.33 1.93 1.49
CA LEU A 2 2.52 1.27 0.46
C LEU A 2 3.15 1.29 -0.95
N ARG A 3 3.64 2.45 -1.38
CA ARG A 3 4.30 2.62 -2.69
C ARG A 3 5.53 1.71 -2.86
N ALA A 4 6.29 1.46 -1.80
CA ALA A 4 7.44 0.56 -1.82
C ALA A 4 7.01 -0.91 -1.90
N CYS A 5 5.94 -1.29 -1.20
CA CYS A 5 5.34 -2.62 -1.32
C CYS A 5 4.89 -2.89 -2.77
N LEU A 6 4.14 -1.97 -3.37
CA LEU A 6 3.68 -2.09 -4.75
C LEU A 6 4.84 -2.10 -5.78
N LYS A 7 5.96 -1.43 -5.51
CA LYS A 7 7.14 -1.53 -6.39
C LYS A 7 7.79 -2.91 -6.33
N ARG A 8 7.79 -3.55 -5.16
CA ARG A 8 8.52 -4.82 -4.95
C ARG A 8 7.68 -6.04 -5.29
N TRP A 9 6.37 -5.98 -5.02
CA TRP A 9 5.45 -7.12 -5.08
C TRP A 9 4.21 -6.85 -5.93
N GLY A 10 4.18 -5.73 -6.66
CA GLY A 10 2.97 -5.25 -7.35
C GLY A 10 2.43 -6.21 -8.41
N TRP A 11 3.28 -7.08 -8.99
CA TRP A 11 2.79 -8.16 -9.85
C TRP A 11 1.93 -9.12 -9.02
N GLU A 12 2.47 -9.65 -7.94
CA GLU A 12 1.83 -10.70 -7.15
C GLU A 12 0.59 -10.20 -6.40
N VAL A 13 0.61 -8.95 -5.89
CA VAL A 13 -0.47 -8.43 -5.04
C VAL A 13 -1.37 -7.41 -5.73
N GLY A 14 -1.08 -7.02 -6.97
CA GLY A 14 -1.76 -5.90 -7.65
C GLY A 14 -3.28 -6.06 -7.76
N ALA A 15 -3.77 -7.31 -7.85
CA ALA A 15 -5.21 -7.61 -7.91
C ALA A 15 -5.98 -7.14 -6.65
N PHE A 16 -5.32 -6.97 -5.51
CA PHE A 16 -5.96 -6.55 -4.25
C PHE A 16 -6.07 -5.02 -4.10
N PHE A 17 -5.44 -4.23 -4.96
CA PHE A 17 -5.32 -2.77 -4.81
C PHE A 17 -6.21 -1.98 -5.78
N ASP A 18 -7.29 -2.57 -6.29
CA ASP A 18 -8.27 -1.87 -7.16
C ASP A 18 -7.60 -1.16 -8.36
N GLY A 19 -6.61 -1.82 -8.98
CA GLY A 19 -5.85 -1.28 -10.12
C GLY A 19 -4.83 -0.19 -9.77
N VAL A 20 -4.70 0.20 -8.50
CA VAL A 20 -3.70 1.16 -8.04
C VAL A 20 -2.30 0.55 -8.08
N THR A 21 -1.33 1.30 -8.58
CA THR A 21 0.06 0.85 -8.72
C THR A 21 1.01 1.77 -7.96
N ALA A 22 2.29 1.41 -7.94
CA ALA A 22 3.34 2.27 -7.40
C ALA A 22 3.46 3.64 -8.10
N ALA A 23 2.90 3.80 -9.30
CA ALA A 23 2.93 5.04 -10.09
C ALA A 23 1.67 5.91 -9.89
N SER A 24 0.62 5.40 -9.23
CA SER A 24 -0.62 6.14 -9.00
C SER A 24 -0.39 7.39 -8.14
N SER A 25 -1.25 8.39 -8.30
CA SER A 25 -1.22 9.63 -7.52
C SER A 25 -1.50 9.37 -6.02
N ASP A 26 -1.13 10.32 -5.17
CA ASP A 26 -1.42 10.22 -3.73
C ASP A 26 -2.94 10.25 -3.45
N ALA A 27 -3.72 10.92 -4.29
CA ALA A 27 -5.19 10.91 -4.20
C ALA A 27 -5.77 9.51 -4.45
N GLU A 28 -5.26 8.79 -5.46
CA GLU A 28 -5.69 7.41 -5.74
C GLU A 28 -5.29 6.44 -4.62
N LEU A 29 -4.08 6.60 -4.06
CA LEU A 29 -3.65 5.81 -2.91
C LEU A 29 -4.52 6.09 -1.68
N SER A 30 -4.86 7.36 -1.42
CA SER A 30 -5.70 7.73 -0.29
C SER A 30 -7.14 7.25 -0.45
N ARG A 31 -7.65 7.16 -1.68
CA ARG A 31 -8.98 6.62 -1.99
C ARG A 31 -9.12 5.16 -1.56
N ILE A 32 -8.10 4.34 -1.81
CA ILE A 32 -8.14 2.91 -1.48
C ILE A 32 -7.74 2.62 -0.04
N ALA A 33 -6.97 3.51 0.61
CA ALA A 33 -6.50 3.32 1.98
C ALA A 33 -7.55 2.81 2.99
N PRO A 34 -8.81 3.32 3.03
CA PRO A 34 -9.82 2.81 3.97
C PRO A 34 -10.31 1.38 3.67
N MET A 35 -10.06 0.83 2.49
CA MET A 35 -10.45 -0.54 2.11
C MET A 35 -9.43 -1.60 2.56
N HIS A 36 -8.28 -1.16 3.08
CA HIS A 36 -7.13 -2.03 3.37
C HIS A 36 -6.73 -1.87 4.84
N PRO A 37 -6.48 -2.98 5.57
CA PRO A 37 -5.99 -2.89 6.94
C PRO A 37 -4.65 -2.17 7.01
N VAL A 38 -4.53 -1.22 7.93
CA VAL A 38 -3.28 -0.50 8.23
C VAL A 38 -2.80 -0.85 9.62
N PHE A 39 -1.52 -1.20 9.72
CA PHE A 39 -0.86 -1.50 10.98
C PHE A 39 0.05 -0.34 11.36
N ARG A 40 -0.04 0.10 12.62
CA ARG A 40 0.95 1.01 13.20
C ARG A 40 2.19 0.19 13.55
N ILE A 41 3.33 0.54 12.96
CA ILE A 41 4.62 -0.03 13.34
C ILE A 41 5.16 0.81 14.49
N THR A 42 5.46 0.17 15.62
CA THR A 42 6.18 0.77 16.75
C THR A 42 7.57 0.16 16.82
N GLU A 43 8.55 0.91 17.29
CA GLU A 43 9.82 0.33 17.71
C GLU A 43 9.55 -0.60 18.90
N GLY A 44 10.19 -1.78 18.94
CA GLY A 44 10.07 -2.68 20.07
C GLY A 44 10.81 -2.10 21.27
N ASP A 45 10.27 -2.26 22.49
CA ASP A 45 11.04 -2.01 23.70
C ASP A 45 12.30 -2.89 23.67
N ALA A 46 13.45 -2.25 23.85
CA ALA A 46 14.78 -2.87 23.78
C ALA A 46 15.09 -3.76 24.98
#